data_AF-A0A521V7P3-F1
#
_entry.id   AF-A0A521V7P3-F1
#
_cell.length_a   1.000
_cell.length_b   1.000
_cell.length_c   1.000
_cell.angle_alpha   90.00
_cell.angle_beta   90.00
_cell.angle_gamma   90.00
#
_symmetry.space_group_name_H-M   'P 1'
#
loop_
_entity.id
_entity.type
_entity.pdbx_description
1 polymer ?
#
loop_
_entity_poly.entity_id
_entity_poly.type
_entity_poly.pdbx_seq_one_letter_code
_entity_poly.pdbx_strand_id
1 'polypeptide(L)'
;MQKACTLLITGVVLFCSCSHDANLKQDENEQECSDSLSMLPGTTAQFEGFLKSYHGFLENGKEIEMVLVNWGDGFLSGSYWYFKYGKPIELSGEMLDSTIFELIESHDFKDTGTFRGKFTSPSSISGTWSNPAKTLQYSFDLAEVLPLADEEHWNGNWHLNEIWDNGTLMIGNVTRDSFDFALNVLRSGHTGTIQGKAHVKGKHAAFLQKDYEDEACSLKFEHHGEFIELIQESSNFACGFGARAFVGGKYENKWVQKKAQLSIGKDGIFPDTTLQQAFIQMVGENYYQVFAFNMEMTEVSKVAGEKPANVTVVTGYVAGLPGTNEALIAYDTKGRIWAATLSNGKTITETVIMYFTNDHSHAEHMPEFVESWREGFKDYPVIYASH
;
A
#
# COMPACT_ATOMS: atom_id res chain seq x y z
N MET A 1 49.27 -9.17 26.13
CA MET A 1 50.00 -9.94 27.16
C MET A 1 50.25 -9.02 28.34
N GLN A 2 49.87 -9.51 29.53
CA GLN A 2 50.14 -9.08 30.92
C GLN A 2 51.33 -8.13 31.12
N LYS A 3 51.40 -7.21 32.11
CA LYS A 3 50.72 -6.97 33.40
C LYS A 3 51.26 -5.64 33.98
N ALA A 4 50.67 -5.24 35.11
CA ALA A 4 51.11 -4.25 36.11
C ALA A 4 50.41 -2.88 35.97
N CYS A 5 49.92 -2.24 37.04
CA CYS A 5 50.33 -2.33 38.44
C CYS A 5 49.15 -1.94 39.36
N THR A 6 48.97 -2.68 40.44
CA THR A 6 48.05 -2.38 41.54
C THR A 6 48.82 -1.60 42.61
N LEU A 7 48.26 -0.51 43.15
CA LEU A 7 48.55 -0.11 44.53
C LEU A 7 47.31 0.53 45.18
N LEU A 8 46.89 -0.11 46.27
CA LEU A 8 45.91 0.34 47.26
C LEU A 8 46.43 1.55 48.07
N ILE A 9 45.54 2.28 48.76
CA ILE A 9 45.45 2.29 50.25
C ILE A 9 44.36 3.26 50.77
N THR A 10 43.47 2.72 51.62
CA THR A 10 42.60 3.31 52.68
C THR A 10 41.65 4.48 52.35
N GLY A 11 40.38 4.51 52.78
CA GLY A 11 39.66 3.76 53.82
C GLY A 11 39.01 4.74 54.80
N VAL A 12 37.69 4.95 54.73
CA VAL A 12 36.83 5.31 55.87
C VAL A 12 35.48 4.64 55.68
N VAL A 13 35.10 3.89 56.72
CA VAL A 13 33.85 3.17 56.90
C VAL A 13 32.88 4.08 57.63
N LEU A 14 31.61 4.11 57.21
CA LEU A 14 30.48 4.37 58.11
C LEU A 14 29.30 3.50 57.68
N PHE A 15 28.99 2.55 58.56
CA PHE A 15 27.84 1.67 58.54
C PHE A 15 26.54 2.42 58.81
N CYS A 16 25.48 2.05 58.10
CA CYS A 16 24.17 1.87 58.72
C CYS A 16 23.40 0.75 58.01
N SER A 17 23.29 -0.39 58.71
CA SER A 17 22.32 -1.49 58.53
C SER A 17 20.91 -0.97 58.92
N CYS A 18 19.73 -1.55 58.63
CA CYS A 18 19.17 -2.87 58.31
C CYS A 18 17.92 -2.61 57.41
N SER A 19 17.21 -3.55 56.78
CA SER A 19 16.91 -4.95 57.11
C SER A 19 16.36 -5.67 55.87
N HIS A 20 16.53 -6.99 55.87
CA HIS A 20 15.90 -7.98 55.00
C HIS A 20 14.38 -7.82 54.85
N ASP A 21 13.86 -8.07 53.64
CA ASP A 21 12.99 -9.24 53.47
C ASP A 21 13.06 -9.77 52.04
N ALA A 22 13.18 -11.09 51.94
CA ALA A 22 13.26 -11.85 50.71
C ALA A 22 11.86 -12.37 50.35
N ASN A 23 11.36 -12.02 49.17
CA ASN A 23 10.39 -12.84 48.44
C ASN A 23 10.45 -12.47 46.96
N LEU A 24 11.20 -13.29 46.21
CA LEU A 24 11.16 -13.32 44.76
C LEU A 24 9.96 -14.19 44.36
N LYS A 25 8.91 -13.55 43.83
CA LYS A 25 8.05 -14.16 42.83
C LYS A 25 8.28 -13.42 41.53
N GLN A 26 8.69 -14.16 40.50
CA GLN A 26 8.68 -13.74 39.12
C GLN A 26 7.23 -13.47 38.72
N ASP A 27 6.90 -12.21 38.48
CA ASP A 27 5.82 -11.86 37.57
C ASP A 27 6.40 -11.90 36.16
N GLU A 28 5.95 -12.89 35.38
CA GLU A 28 6.10 -12.91 33.94
C GLU A 28 5.30 -11.75 33.38
N ASN A 29 6.02 -10.75 32.88
CA ASN A 29 5.47 -9.57 32.26
C ASN A 29 4.77 -9.99 30.97
N GLU A 30 3.44 -9.86 30.94
CA GLU A 30 2.61 -9.88 29.74
C GLU A 30 3.12 -8.80 28.78
N GLN A 31 3.97 -9.20 27.84
CA GLN A 31 4.36 -8.36 26.72
C GLN A 31 3.22 -8.39 25.70
N GLU A 32 2.30 -7.43 25.83
CA GLU A 32 1.20 -7.19 24.91
C GLU A 32 1.68 -7.20 23.45
N CYS A 33 1.08 -8.10 22.67
CA CYS A 33 1.24 -8.22 21.23
C CYS A 33 0.46 -7.06 20.57
N SER A 34 1.00 -5.84 20.63
CA SER A 34 0.35 -4.63 20.08
C SER A 34 0.91 -4.16 18.73
N ASP A 35 1.89 -4.87 18.16
CA ASP A 35 2.60 -4.44 16.93
C ASP A 35 2.15 -5.15 15.63
N SER A 36 1.05 -5.91 15.64
CA SER A 36 0.52 -6.58 14.42
C SER A 36 -0.39 -5.70 13.55
N LEU A 37 -0.57 -4.41 13.89
CA LEU A 37 -1.55 -3.50 13.28
C LEU A 37 -1.13 -2.82 11.97
N SER A 38 0.02 -3.17 11.39
CA SER A 38 0.58 -2.48 10.20
C SER A 38 -0.11 -2.80 8.86
N MET A 39 -1.27 -3.47 8.86
CA MET A 39 -2.06 -3.74 7.65
C MET A 39 -3.43 -3.08 7.58
N LEU A 40 -3.75 -2.16 8.48
CA LEU A 40 -4.56 -1.03 8.03
C LEU A 40 -3.61 -0.07 7.30
N PRO A 41 -3.89 0.38 6.06
CA PRO A 41 -3.11 1.42 5.44
C PRO A 41 -3.26 2.66 6.33
N GLY A 42 -2.23 2.93 7.12
CA GLY A 42 -2.33 3.85 8.23
C GLY A 42 -0.96 4.23 8.76
N THR A 43 -0.56 5.45 8.41
CA THR A 43 0.46 6.26 9.08
C THR A 43 1.93 5.89 8.89
N THR A 44 2.38 5.72 7.65
CA THR A 44 3.65 6.37 7.27
C THR A 44 3.34 7.84 6.99
N ALA A 45 4.19 8.75 7.47
CA ALA A 45 4.13 10.15 7.06
C ALA A 45 4.27 10.18 5.54
N GLN A 46 3.14 10.31 4.85
CA GLN A 46 3.05 10.28 3.40
C GLN A 46 3.81 11.50 2.90
N PHE A 47 4.97 11.30 2.28
CA PHE A 47 5.53 12.36 1.47
C PHE A 47 4.47 12.67 0.40
N GLU A 48 4.07 13.93 0.28
CA GLU A 48 3.19 14.33 -0.81
C GLU A 48 3.92 14.03 -2.11
N GLY A 49 3.45 12.99 -2.81
CA GLY A 49 3.94 12.66 -4.12
C GLY A 49 3.78 13.83 -5.08
N PHE A 50 4.58 13.85 -6.13
CA PHE A 50 4.53 14.90 -7.13
C PHE A 50 4.81 14.36 -8.53
N LEU A 51 4.33 15.09 -9.53
CA LEU A 51 4.71 14.95 -10.92
C LEU A 51 5.25 16.30 -11.40
N LYS A 52 6.52 16.34 -11.81
CA LYS A 52 7.19 17.60 -12.21
C LYS A 52 8.09 17.40 -13.42
N SER A 53 8.12 18.41 -14.29
CA SER A 53 9.10 18.55 -15.36
C SER A 53 10.28 19.40 -14.92
N TYR A 54 11.47 19.03 -15.35
CA TYR A 54 12.72 19.75 -15.15
C TYR A 54 13.43 19.93 -16.49
N HIS A 55 14.05 21.09 -16.68
CA HIS A 55 14.78 21.43 -17.91
C HIS A 55 16.17 21.96 -17.57
N GLY A 56 17.15 21.63 -18.41
CA GLY A 56 18.50 22.16 -18.30
C GLY A 56 19.50 21.41 -19.18
N PHE A 57 20.75 21.35 -18.73
CA PHE A 57 21.86 20.84 -19.52
C PHE A 57 22.70 19.82 -18.77
N LEU A 58 23.16 18.81 -19.51
CA LEU A 58 24.31 18.00 -19.12
C LEU A 58 25.60 18.80 -19.39
N GLU A 59 26.65 18.51 -18.64
CA GLU A 59 27.99 19.14 -18.76
C GLU A 59 28.59 19.06 -20.18
N ASN A 60 28.21 18.05 -20.96
CA ASN A 60 28.61 17.92 -22.37
C ASN A 60 27.84 18.84 -23.34
N GLY A 61 27.04 19.77 -22.83
CA GLY A 61 26.24 20.72 -23.60
C GLY A 61 24.96 20.13 -24.19
N LYS A 62 24.59 18.90 -23.85
CA LYS A 62 23.31 18.32 -24.29
C LYS A 62 22.18 18.84 -23.41
N GLU A 63 21.23 19.50 -24.05
CA GLU A 63 19.98 19.94 -23.44
C GLU A 63 19.05 18.75 -23.20
N ILE A 64 18.49 18.66 -21.99
CA ILE A 64 17.56 17.61 -21.59
C ILE A 64 16.34 18.19 -20.90
N GLU A 65 15.23 17.47 -21.03
CA GLU A 65 14.02 17.65 -20.25
C GLU A 65 13.71 16.32 -19.55
N MET A 66 13.29 16.40 -18.29
CA MET A 66 13.06 15.24 -17.42
C MET A 66 11.71 15.40 -16.73
N VAL A 67 10.81 14.44 -16.92
CA VAL A 67 9.59 14.31 -16.15
C VAL A 67 9.85 13.30 -15.04
N LEU A 68 9.69 13.73 -13.79
CA LEU A 68 9.88 12.90 -12.60
C LEU A 68 8.58 12.78 -11.82
N VAL A 69 8.27 11.54 -11.46
CA VAL A 69 7.17 11.15 -10.60
C VAL A 69 7.75 10.63 -9.29
N ASN A 70 7.43 11.29 -8.19
CA ASN A 70 7.66 10.80 -6.84
C ASN A 70 6.34 10.25 -6.29
N TRP A 71 6.31 8.95 -5.99
CA TRP A 71 5.08 8.28 -5.55
C TRP A 71 4.75 8.50 -4.07
N GLY A 72 5.64 9.15 -3.30
CA GLY A 72 5.45 9.45 -1.88
C GLY A 72 5.81 8.30 -0.94
N ASP A 73 6.20 7.15 -1.48
CA ASP A 73 6.62 5.93 -0.79
C ASP A 73 8.14 5.67 -0.86
N GLY A 74 8.88 6.64 -1.41
CA GLY A 74 10.32 6.56 -1.65
C GLY A 74 10.68 6.12 -3.07
N PHE A 75 9.74 5.58 -3.85
CA PHE A 75 9.99 5.24 -5.25
C PHE A 75 9.87 6.45 -6.16
N LEU A 76 10.76 6.48 -7.15
CA LEU A 76 10.77 7.46 -8.22
C LEU A 76 10.65 6.75 -9.57
N SER A 77 9.98 7.41 -10.50
CA SER A 77 9.91 6.98 -11.89
C SER A 77 9.78 8.17 -12.82
N GLY A 78 9.86 7.94 -14.11
CA GLY A 78 9.54 8.96 -15.12
C GLY A 78 10.38 8.73 -16.36
N SER A 79 10.65 9.81 -17.08
CA SER A 79 11.47 9.73 -18.28
C SER A 79 12.25 11.02 -18.49
N TYR A 80 13.31 10.93 -19.27
CA TYR A 80 13.97 12.12 -19.80
C TYR A 80 14.21 11.96 -21.29
N TRP A 81 14.40 13.09 -21.97
CA TRP A 81 14.80 13.09 -23.37
C TRP A 81 15.78 14.21 -23.64
N TYR A 82 16.61 13.97 -24.66
CA TYR A 82 17.35 15.04 -25.28
C TYR A 82 16.39 15.93 -26.05
N PHE A 83 16.38 17.22 -25.75
CA PHE A 83 15.43 18.18 -26.31
C PHE A 83 15.37 18.14 -27.86
N LYS A 84 16.52 17.98 -28.50
CA LYS A 84 16.65 17.88 -29.96
C LYS A 84 15.98 16.64 -30.57
N TYR A 85 15.93 15.52 -29.84
CA TYR A 85 15.46 14.24 -30.38
C TYR A 85 14.05 13.88 -29.92
N GLY A 86 13.62 14.39 -28.76
CA GLY A 86 12.26 14.24 -28.24
C GLY A 86 11.82 12.80 -27.97
N LYS A 87 12.76 11.84 -27.91
CA LYS A 87 12.45 10.44 -27.61
C LYS A 87 12.66 10.18 -26.12
N PRO A 88 11.62 9.78 -25.38
CA PRO A 88 11.74 9.50 -23.95
C PRO A 88 12.64 8.28 -23.72
N ILE A 89 13.38 8.34 -22.62
CA ILE A 89 14.19 7.28 -22.06
C ILE A 89 13.72 7.08 -20.63
N GLU A 90 13.36 5.85 -20.29
CA GLU A 90 12.72 5.51 -19.02
C GLU A 90 13.69 5.64 -17.85
N LEU A 91 13.15 6.11 -16.74
CA LEU A 91 13.81 6.27 -15.45
C LEU A 91 13.03 5.54 -14.37
N SER A 92 13.75 4.78 -13.53
CA SER A 92 13.20 4.17 -12.34
C SER A 92 14.22 4.16 -11.22
N GLY A 93 13.81 4.41 -9.98
CA GLY A 93 14.71 4.35 -8.85
C GLY A 93 14.05 4.77 -7.55
N GLU A 94 14.84 5.33 -6.65
CA GLU A 94 14.40 5.59 -5.28
C GLU A 94 15.08 6.82 -4.68
N MET A 95 14.42 7.34 -3.65
CA MET A 95 14.98 8.30 -2.72
C MET A 95 15.94 7.57 -1.76
N LEU A 96 17.19 7.99 -1.71
CA LEU A 96 18.19 7.47 -0.77
C LEU A 96 18.07 8.15 0.61
N ASP A 97 17.57 9.39 0.64
CA ASP A 97 17.14 10.13 1.83
C ASP A 97 16.09 11.18 1.45
N SER A 98 15.82 12.18 2.29
CA SER A 98 14.81 13.21 2.01
C SER A 98 15.15 14.16 0.84
N THR A 99 16.39 14.13 0.33
CA THR A 99 16.88 15.04 -0.70
C THR A 99 17.69 14.36 -1.79
N ILE A 100 18.30 13.19 -1.54
CA ILE A 100 19.17 12.46 -2.45
C ILE A 100 18.37 11.35 -3.12
N PHE A 101 18.60 11.16 -4.41
CA PHE A 101 17.98 10.09 -5.19
C PHE A 101 18.99 9.39 -6.10
N GLU A 102 18.62 8.18 -6.50
CA GLU A 102 19.29 7.44 -7.57
C GLU A 102 18.24 6.92 -8.54
N LEU A 103 18.44 7.16 -9.84
CA LEU A 103 17.58 6.69 -10.93
C LEU A 103 18.42 5.89 -11.91
N ILE A 104 17.91 4.74 -12.30
CA ILE A 104 18.44 3.90 -13.37
C ILE A 104 17.78 4.34 -14.67
N GLU A 105 18.60 4.63 -15.66
CA GLU A 105 18.19 4.84 -17.04
C GLU A 105 18.08 3.48 -17.73
N SER A 106 16.92 3.21 -18.33
CA SER A 106 16.67 1.97 -19.05
C SER A 106 16.22 2.21 -20.50
N HIS A 107 16.75 1.39 -21.41
CA HIS A 107 16.29 1.31 -22.79
C HIS A 107 16.23 -0.15 -23.23
N ASP A 108 15.11 -0.59 -23.81
CA ASP A 108 14.87 -1.98 -24.23
C ASP A 108 15.22 -3.01 -23.12
N PHE A 109 14.76 -2.74 -21.89
CA PHE A 109 15.01 -3.57 -20.70
C PHE A 109 16.48 -3.73 -20.31
N LYS A 110 17.34 -2.79 -20.73
CA LYS A 110 18.75 -2.74 -20.34
C LYS A 110 19.07 -1.43 -19.66
N ASP A 111 19.77 -1.52 -18.54
CA ASP A 111 20.33 -0.37 -17.85
C ASP A 111 21.43 0.27 -18.72
N THR A 112 21.20 1.51 -19.14
CA THR A 112 22.11 2.28 -20.00
C THR A 112 22.78 3.45 -19.29
N GLY A 113 22.37 3.76 -18.06
CA GLY A 113 23.00 4.78 -17.25
C GLY A 113 22.39 4.91 -15.85
N THR A 114 22.97 5.79 -15.05
CA THR A 114 22.49 6.09 -13.70
C THR A 114 22.57 7.59 -13.46
N PHE A 115 21.47 8.20 -13.04
CA PHE A 115 21.44 9.53 -12.47
C PHE A 115 21.52 9.42 -10.95
N ARG A 116 22.57 9.98 -10.35
CA ARG A 116 22.63 10.19 -8.91
C ARG A 116 22.53 11.68 -8.64
N GLY A 117 21.45 12.09 -7.99
CA GLY A 117 21.09 13.49 -7.86
C GLY A 117 20.63 13.88 -6.47
N LYS A 118 20.35 15.17 -6.32
CA LYS A 118 19.73 15.74 -5.14
C LYS A 118 18.79 16.88 -5.51
N PHE A 119 17.73 17.05 -4.73
CA PHE A 119 16.91 18.25 -4.72
C PHE A 119 17.69 19.37 -4.02
N THR A 120 18.09 20.40 -4.78
CA THR A 120 18.75 21.58 -4.23
C THR A 120 17.75 22.62 -3.74
N SER A 121 16.52 22.56 -4.25
CA SER A 121 15.34 23.27 -3.77
C SER A 121 14.08 22.50 -4.23
N PRO A 122 12.86 22.90 -3.82
CA PRO A 122 11.62 22.31 -4.36
C PRO A 122 11.46 22.40 -5.88
N SER A 123 12.23 23.29 -6.52
CA SER A 123 12.14 23.61 -7.95
C SER A 123 13.48 23.42 -8.68
N SER A 124 14.44 22.70 -8.11
CA SER A 124 15.73 22.44 -8.77
C SER A 124 16.37 21.14 -8.32
N ILE A 125 16.96 20.44 -9.28
CA ILE A 125 17.70 19.20 -9.07
C ILE A 125 19.08 19.30 -9.70
N SER A 126 20.07 18.68 -9.05
CA SER A 126 21.45 18.64 -9.55
C SER A 126 22.09 17.30 -9.26
N GLY A 127 23.09 16.91 -10.03
CA GLY A 127 23.75 15.62 -9.82
C GLY A 127 24.71 15.23 -10.92
N THR A 128 24.89 13.92 -11.05
CA THR A 128 25.76 13.31 -12.05
C THR A 128 25.03 12.16 -12.74
N TRP A 129 25.02 12.19 -14.06
CA TRP A 129 24.74 11.03 -14.88
C TRP A 129 26.02 10.23 -15.11
N SER A 130 25.94 8.91 -15.11
CA SER A 130 27.06 8.01 -15.44
C SER A 130 26.62 6.86 -16.32
N ASN A 131 27.51 6.41 -17.22
CA ASN A 131 27.29 5.16 -17.95
C ASN A 131 27.49 3.94 -17.02
N PRO A 132 27.06 2.72 -17.41
CA PRO A 132 27.12 1.55 -16.52
C PRO A 132 28.53 1.19 -16.04
N ALA A 133 29.54 1.45 -16.90
CA ALA A 133 30.94 1.24 -16.56
C ALA A 133 31.57 2.36 -15.70
N LYS A 134 30.82 3.44 -15.43
CA LYS A 134 31.26 4.67 -14.73
C LYS A 134 32.47 5.37 -15.35
N THR A 135 32.78 5.06 -16.61
CA THR A 135 33.88 5.66 -17.38
C THR A 135 33.51 6.98 -18.03
N LEU A 136 32.21 7.23 -18.27
CA LEU A 136 31.69 8.51 -18.70
C LEU A 136 30.75 9.05 -17.63
N GLN A 137 30.93 10.32 -17.27
CA GLN A 137 30.12 11.01 -16.29
C GLN A 137 29.87 12.44 -16.75
N TYR A 138 28.65 12.92 -16.54
CA TYR A 138 28.27 14.30 -16.84
C TYR A 138 27.50 14.88 -15.66
N SER A 139 27.94 16.04 -15.19
CA SER A 139 27.17 16.80 -14.21
C SER A 139 25.89 17.34 -14.86
N PHE A 140 24.83 17.51 -14.08
CA PHE A 140 23.60 18.16 -14.51
C PHE A 140 23.08 19.13 -13.44
N ASP A 141 22.41 20.17 -13.90
CA ASP A 141 21.64 21.12 -13.10
C ASP A 141 20.37 21.45 -13.88
N LEU A 142 19.22 21.11 -13.31
CA LEU A 142 17.91 21.23 -13.95
C LEU A 142 16.96 22.03 -13.06
N ALA A 143 16.23 22.95 -13.66
CA ALA A 143 15.22 23.76 -13.00
C ALA A 143 13.83 23.25 -13.35
N GLU A 144 12.89 23.33 -12.41
CA GLU A 144 11.49 22.99 -12.63
C GLU A 144 10.90 23.86 -13.75
N VAL A 145 10.22 23.20 -14.69
CA VAL A 145 9.43 23.87 -15.72
C VAL A 145 8.10 24.25 -15.08
N LEU A 146 7.92 25.55 -14.83
CA LEU A 146 6.69 26.04 -14.22
C LEU A 146 5.49 25.87 -15.18
N PRO A 147 4.32 25.43 -14.68
CA PRO A 147 3.12 25.26 -15.50
C PRO A 147 2.68 26.61 -16.11
N LEU A 148 2.27 26.56 -17.37
CA LEU A 148 1.97 27.78 -18.17
C LEU A 148 0.59 28.36 -17.85
N ALA A 149 -0.36 27.52 -17.46
CA ALA A 149 -1.71 27.91 -17.02
C ALA A 149 -2.42 26.70 -16.43
N ASP A 150 -3.04 26.86 -15.26
CA ASP A 150 -3.95 25.86 -14.69
C ASP A 150 -5.27 26.51 -14.29
N GLU A 151 -5.99 27.04 -15.29
CA GLU A 151 -7.24 27.80 -15.08
C GLU A 151 -8.38 26.92 -14.53
N GLU A 152 -8.35 25.63 -14.84
CA GLU A 152 -9.38 24.66 -14.42
C GLU A 152 -8.96 23.84 -13.19
N HIS A 153 -7.80 24.15 -12.58
CA HIS A 153 -7.28 23.47 -11.39
C HIS A 153 -7.14 21.95 -11.57
N TRP A 154 -6.52 21.53 -12.67
CA TRP A 154 -6.16 20.14 -12.94
C TRP A 154 -4.98 19.67 -12.06
N ASN A 155 -4.03 20.55 -11.76
CA ASN A 155 -2.79 20.20 -11.07
C ASN A 155 -3.06 19.70 -9.65
N GLY A 156 -2.45 18.58 -9.28
CA GLY A 156 -2.53 18.03 -7.93
C GLY A 156 -2.62 16.51 -7.87
N ASN A 157 -2.81 16.04 -6.64
CA ASN A 157 -2.99 14.62 -6.32
C ASN A 157 -4.48 14.36 -6.09
N TRP A 158 -5.00 13.35 -6.78
CA TRP A 158 -6.39 12.95 -6.73
C TRP A 158 -6.47 11.47 -6.34
N HIS A 159 -7.45 11.12 -5.51
CA HIS A 159 -7.47 9.86 -4.81
C HIS A 159 -8.76 9.08 -5.07
N LEU A 160 -8.61 7.84 -5.52
CA LEU A 160 -9.70 6.88 -5.50
C LEU A 160 -9.79 6.32 -4.07
N ASN A 161 -10.86 6.68 -3.37
CA ASN A 161 -11.06 6.38 -1.96
C ASN A 161 -12.09 5.25 -1.75
N GLU A 162 -11.93 4.07 -2.35
CA GLU A 162 -12.81 2.93 -2.05
C GLU A 162 -12.17 1.96 -1.04
N ILE A 163 -12.98 1.07 -0.46
CA ILE A 163 -12.53 0.18 0.62
C ILE A 163 -11.48 -0.83 0.13
N TRP A 164 -11.77 -1.47 -1.01
CA TRP A 164 -10.89 -2.47 -1.64
C TRP A 164 -10.19 -1.95 -2.89
N ASP A 165 -10.65 -0.80 -3.40
CA ASP A 165 -10.03 -0.15 -4.54
C ASP A 165 -9.43 1.18 -4.10
N ASN A 166 -8.14 1.35 -4.29
CA ASN A 166 -7.48 2.62 -4.06
C ASN A 166 -6.67 3.04 -5.28
N GLY A 167 -6.29 4.30 -5.32
CA GLY A 167 -5.47 4.79 -6.40
C GLY A 167 -5.10 6.24 -6.22
N THR A 168 -4.00 6.62 -6.86
CA THR A 168 -3.52 8.00 -6.90
C THR A 168 -3.35 8.40 -8.35
N LEU A 169 -4.01 9.47 -8.73
CA LEU A 169 -3.83 10.21 -9.98
C LEU A 169 -3.06 11.48 -9.64
N MET A 170 -1.81 11.56 -10.08
CA MET A 170 -1.02 12.78 -10.04
C MET A 170 -1.14 13.48 -11.38
N ILE A 171 -1.51 14.76 -11.36
CA ILE A 171 -1.51 15.61 -12.56
C ILE A 171 -0.53 16.75 -12.32
N GLY A 172 0.36 16.96 -13.29
CA GLY A 172 1.37 18.02 -13.26
C GLY A 172 1.64 18.57 -14.66
N ASN A 173 2.54 19.56 -14.72
CA ASN A 173 2.99 20.19 -15.98
C ASN A 173 1.84 20.69 -16.85
N VAL A 174 0.81 21.28 -16.24
CA VAL A 174 -0.40 21.73 -16.93
C VAL A 174 -0.11 22.89 -17.88
N THR A 175 -0.57 22.74 -19.12
CA THR A 175 -0.60 23.76 -20.16
C THR A 175 -2.06 24.07 -20.54
N ARG A 176 -2.25 25.01 -21.47
CA ARG A 176 -3.59 25.31 -22.00
C ARG A 176 -4.26 24.11 -22.69
N ASP A 177 -3.45 23.20 -23.25
CA ASP A 177 -3.87 22.14 -24.17
C ASP A 177 -3.45 20.74 -23.74
N SER A 178 -2.74 20.59 -22.61
CA SER A 178 -2.29 19.29 -22.11
C SER A 178 -1.94 19.31 -20.63
N PHE A 179 -1.81 18.12 -20.05
CA PHE A 179 -1.11 17.90 -18.79
C PHE A 179 -0.38 16.56 -18.83
N ASP A 180 0.62 16.40 -17.98
CA ASP A 180 1.20 15.09 -17.68
C ASP A 180 0.47 14.46 -16.50
N PHE A 181 0.28 13.15 -16.56
CA PHE A 181 -0.30 12.38 -15.48
C PHE A 181 0.53 11.15 -15.15
N ALA A 182 0.46 10.75 -13.88
CA ALA A 182 0.91 9.46 -13.40
C ALA A 182 -0.19 8.86 -12.53
N LEU A 183 -0.49 7.61 -12.78
CA LEU A 183 -1.59 6.91 -12.14
C LEU A 183 -1.08 5.58 -11.59
N ASN A 184 -1.43 5.32 -10.34
CA ASN A 184 -1.33 3.99 -9.73
C ASN A 184 -2.73 3.62 -9.22
N VAL A 185 -3.15 2.37 -9.47
CA VAL A 185 -4.37 1.80 -8.92
C VAL A 185 -4.11 0.45 -8.28
N LEU A 186 -4.82 0.19 -7.19
CA LEU A 186 -5.06 -1.12 -6.61
C LEU A 186 -6.54 -1.43 -6.74
N ARG A 187 -6.87 -2.57 -7.33
CA ARG A 187 -8.23 -3.11 -7.47
C ARG A 187 -8.32 -4.46 -6.79
N SER A 188 -8.83 -4.46 -5.57
CA SER A 188 -8.73 -5.61 -4.67
C SER A 188 -7.24 -5.99 -4.50
N GLY A 189 -6.80 -7.13 -5.05
CA GLY A 189 -5.41 -7.59 -5.08
C GLY A 189 -4.57 -7.20 -6.29
N HIS A 190 -5.12 -6.46 -7.25
CA HIS A 190 -4.48 -6.25 -8.56
C HIS A 190 -3.98 -4.81 -8.70
N THR A 191 -2.73 -4.64 -9.06
CA THR A 191 -2.13 -3.31 -9.26
C THR A 191 -2.00 -2.97 -10.74
N GLY A 192 -2.03 -1.66 -11.04
CA GLY A 192 -1.77 -1.12 -12.36
C GLY A 192 -1.16 0.26 -12.27
N THR A 193 -0.17 0.54 -13.12
CA THR A 193 0.49 1.84 -13.20
C THR A 193 0.53 2.30 -14.64
N ILE A 194 0.22 3.56 -14.89
CA ILE A 194 0.34 4.19 -16.19
C ILE A 194 0.77 5.64 -16.05
N GLN A 195 1.54 6.13 -17.01
CA GLN A 195 1.98 7.52 -17.08
C GLN A 195 1.80 8.00 -18.51
N GLY A 196 1.59 9.31 -18.69
CA GLY A 196 1.45 9.86 -20.03
C GLY A 196 1.10 11.33 -20.05
N LYS A 197 0.84 11.82 -21.26
CA LYS A 197 0.42 13.19 -21.52
C LYS A 197 -1.00 13.19 -22.10
N ALA A 198 -1.96 13.75 -21.37
CA ALA A 198 -3.33 13.91 -21.84
C ALA A 198 -3.50 15.26 -22.53
N HIS A 199 -4.36 15.31 -23.55
CA HIS A 199 -4.74 16.53 -24.25
C HIS A 199 -6.02 17.11 -23.66
N VAL A 200 -6.00 18.39 -23.32
CA VAL A 200 -7.04 19.08 -22.55
C VAL A 200 -7.88 20.00 -23.44
N LYS A 201 -9.18 20.03 -23.20
CA LYS A 201 -10.14 21.00 -23.75
C LYS A 201 -11.16 21.37 -22.67
N GLY A 202 -10.87 22.44 -21.93
CA GLY A 202 -11.67 22.87 -20.79
C GLY A 202 -11.64 21.83 -19.69
N LYS A 203 -12.81 21.31 -19.31
CA LYS A 203 -12.99 20.30 -18.25
C LYS A 203 -12.86 18.86 -18.71
N HIS A 204 -12.48 18.64 -19.97
CA HIS A 204 -12.26 17.30 -20.51
C HIS A 204 -10.82 17.14 -20.95
N ALA A 205 -10.23 15.98 -20.67
CA ALA A 205 -8.96 15.58 -21.25
C ALA A 205 -9.03 14.16 -21.80
N ALA A 206 -8.16 13.83 -22.74
CA ALA A 206 -8.08 12.50 -23.32
C ALA A 206 -6.62 12.08 -23.50
N PHE A 207 -6.38 10.79 -23.26
CA PHE A 207 -5.12 10.13 -23.51
C PHE A 207 -5.34 8.95 -24.45
N LEU A 208 -4.44 8.82 -25.43
CA LEU A 208 -4.46 7.73 -26.39
C LEU A 208 -3.02 7.30 -26.67
N GLN A 209 -2.69 6.05 -26.34
CA GLN A 209 -1.36 5.49 -26.56
C GLN A 209 -1.47 4.09 -27.16
N LYS A 210 -0.64 3.79 -28.16
CA LYS A 210 -0.61 2.49 -28.84
C LYS A 210 0.76 1.84 -28.68
N ASP A 211 0.96 1.22 -27.52
CA ASP A 211 2.22 0.55 -27.17
C ASP A 211 2.12 -0.97 -27.22
N TYR A 212 0.94 -1.51 -26.93
CA TYR A 212 0.67 -2.94 -26.82
C TYR A 212 -0.52 -3.33 -27.72
N GLU A 213 -0.45 -4.51 -28.33
CA GLU A 213 -1.56 -5.15 -29.06
C GLU A 213 -2.17 -4.33 -30.23
N ASP A 214 -3.34 -4.77 -30.70
CA ASP A 214 -4.09 -4.15 -31.80
C ASP A 214 -4.91 -2.93 -31.35
N GLU A 215 -5.19 -2.81 -30.04
CA GLU A 215 -6.00 -1.77 -29.41
C GLU A 215 -5.13 -0.71 -28.71
N ALA A 216 -5.45 0.58 -28.89
CA ALA A 216 -4.77 1.65 -28.16
C ALA A 216 -5.38 1.83 -26.76
N CYS A 217 -4.55 2.04 -25.73
CA CYS A 217 -5.01 2.50 -24.43
C CYS A 217 -5.73 3.83 -24.59
N SER A 218 -6.97 3.92 -24.13
CA SER A 218 -7.79 5.13 -24.23
C SER A 218 -8.40 5.50 -22.88
N LEU A 219 -8.00 6.68 -22.39
CA LEU A 219 -8.50 7.25 -21.13
C LEU A 219 -9.15 8.61 -21.38
N LYS A 220 -10.24 8.88 -20.67
CA LYS A 220 -10.90 10.19 -20.62
C LYS A 220 -10.95 10.68 -19.18
N PHE A 221 -10.69 11.97 -19.01
CA PHE A 221 -10.71 12.66 -17.73
C PHE A 221 -11.80 13.73 -17.78
N GLU A 222 -12.68 13.75 -16.79
CA GLU A 222 -13.71 14.78 -16.65
C GLU A 222 -13.56 15.49 -15.31
N HIS A 223 -13.31 16.80 -15.35
CA HIS A 223 -13.09 17.61 -14.15
C HIS A 223 -14.41 18.17 -13.62
N HIS A 224 -14.71 17.90 -12.35
CA HIS A 224 -15.94 18.30 -11.68
C HIS A 224 -15.70 19.25 -10.48
N GLY A 225 -14.52 19.87 -10.40
CA GLY A 225 -14.11 20.72 -9.28
C GLY A 225 -13.41 19.90 -8.21
N GLU A 226 -14.19 19.25 -7.34
CA GLU A 226 -13.64 18.50 -6.19
C GLU A 226 -13.17 17.09 -6.55
N PHE A 227 -13.44 16.63 -7.77
CA PHE A 227 -13.00 15.33 -8.25
C PHE A 227 -12.79 15.31 -9.76
N ILE A 228 -12.01 14.33 -10.21
CA ILE A 228 -11.86 13.94 -11.60
C ILE A 228 -12.50 12.57 -11.78
N GLU A 229 -13.46 12.47 -12.70
CA GLU A 229 -13.95 11.17 -13.17
C GLU A 229 -12.99 10.67 -14.25
N LEU A 230 -12.38 9.50 -14.00
CA LEU A 230 -11.54 8.82 -14.97
C LEU A 230 -12.35 7.73 -15.64
N ILE A 231 -12.34 7.67 -16.97
CA ILE A 231 -13.05 6.68 -17.77
C ILE A 231 -12.02 5.95 -18.62
N GLN A 232 -11.91 4.63 -18.44
CA GLN A 232 -11.11 3.77 -19.31
C GLN A 232 -12.03 3.22 -20.41
N GLU A 233 -11.80 3.63 -21.66
CA GLU A 233 -12.62 3.20 -22.80
C GLU A 233 -12.08 1.95 -23.48
N SER A 234 -10.80 1.66 -23.29
CA SER A 234 -10.13 0.48 -23.83
C SER A 234 -10.11 -0.69 -22.85
N SER A 235 -9.69 -1.86 -23.32
CA SER A 235 -9.39 -3.00 -22.43
C SER A 235 -8.26 -2.69 -21.43
N ASN A 236 -8.22 -3.45 -20.32
CA ASN A 236 -7.15 -3.37 -19.32
C ASN A 236 -5.78 -3.66 -19.95
N PHE A 237 -5.72 -4.67 -20.82
CA PHE A 237 -4.49 -5.08 -21.51
C PHE A 237 -3.95 -4.00 -22.45
N ALA A 238 -4.82 -3.26 -23.15
CA ALA A 238 -4.41 -2.14 -24.00
C ALA A 238 -3.64 -1.06 -23.22
N CYS A 239 -3.96 -0.88 -21.93
CA CYS A 239 -3.28 0.05 -21.04
C CYS A 239 -2.13 -0.59 -20.22
N GLY A 240 -1.71 -1.80 -20.58
CA GLY A 240 -0.63 -2.52 -19.89
C GLY A 240 -1.02 -3.05 -18.51
N PHE A 241 -2.31 -3.07 -18.17
CA PHE A 241 -2.80 -3.60 -16.90
C PHE A 241 -3.03 -5.11 -16.96
N GLY A 242 -2.79 -5.79 -15.84
CA GLY A 242 -3.09 -7.20 -15.67
C GLY A 242 -4.58 -7.49 -15.49
N ALA A 243 -4.90 -8.71 -15.06
CA ALA A 243 -6.26 -9.12 -14.77
C ALA A 243 -6.89 -8.21 -13.70
N ARG A 244 -8.10 -7.69 -13.95
CA ARG A 244 -8.93 -6.85 -13.05
C ARG A 244 -8.35 -5.49 -12.65
N ALA A 245 -7.10 -5.15 -12.92
CA ALA A 245 -6.60 -3.78 -12.74
C ALA A 245 -7.22 -2.84 -13.79
N PHE A 246 -8.08 -1.91 -13.35
CA PHE A 246 -8.75 -0.91 -14.19
C PHE A 246 -8.70 0.45 -13.51
N VAL A 247 -8.68 1.52 -14.32
CA VAL A 247 -8.46 2.87 -13.79
C VAL A 247 -9.72 3.71 -13.64
N GLY A 248 -10.85 3.23 -14.16
CA GLY A 248 -12.09 3.99 -14.13
C GLY A 248 -12.61 4.29 -12.72
N GLY A 249 -13.10 5.50 -12.48
CA GLY A 249 -13.75 5.87 -11.23
C GLY A 249 -13.56 7.33 -10.85
N LYS A 250 -14.04 7.67 -9.66
CA LYS A 250 -14.03 9.02 -9.11
C LYS A 250 -12.80 9.26 -8.24
N TYR A 251 -11.92 10.16 -8.68
CA TYR A 251 -10.70 10.55 -7.96
C TYR A 251 -10.90 11.90 -7.29
N GLU A 252 -10.92 11.92 -5.96
CA GLU A 252 -11.21 13.10 -5.15
C GLU A 252 -9.94 13.86 -4.77
N ASN A 253 -10.02 15.19 -4.64
CA ASN A 253 -8.87 16.04 -4.26
C ASN A 253 -8.40 15.87 -2.80
N LYS A 254 -8.99 14.93 -2.06
CA LYS A 254 -8.68 14.61 -0.67
C LYS A 254 -8.60 13.12 -0.50
N TRP A 255 -7.55 12.67 0.16
CA TRP A 255 -7.45 11.29 0.60
C TRP A 255 -8.39 11.03 1.79
N VAL A 256 -9.16 9.96 1.71
CA VAL A 256 -10.09 9.53 2.76
C VAL A 256 -9.97 8.02 2.95
N GLN A 257 -9.60 7.60 4.15
CA GLN A 257 -9.64 6.19 4.51
C GLN A 257 -11.09 5.74 4.76
N LYS A 258 -11.64 4.93 3.85
CA LYS A 258 -12.88 4.19 4.11
C LYS A 258 -12.57 2.91 4.89
N LYS A 259 -13.49 2.55 5.78
CA LYS A 259 -13.41 1.32 6.56
C LYS A 259 -14.44 0.32 6.06
N ALA A 260 -14.04 -0.93 5.90
CA ALA A 260 -14.94 -2.02 5.56
C ALA A 260 -15.98 -2.23 6.67
N GLN A 261 -17.16 -2.73 6.30
CA GLN A 261 -18.22 -3.06 7.24
C GLN A 261 -18.84 -4.40 6.86
N LEU A 262 -19.04 -5.27 7.85
CA LEU A 262 -19.72 -6.54 7.64
C LEU A 262 -21.23 -6.28 7.50
N SER A 263 -21.83 -6.80 6.44
CA SER A 263 -23.24 -6.53 6.09
C SER A 263 -24.23 -7.22 7.05
N ILE A 264 -25.42 -6.62 7.21
CA ILE A 264 -26.51 -7.13 8.05
C ILE A 264 -27.76 -7.34 7.19
N GLY A 265 -28.46 -8.44 7.41
CA GLY A 265 -29.77 -8.71 6.84
C GLY A 265 -29.85 -10.07 6.18
N LYS A 266 -30.91 -10.28 5.39
CA LYS A 266 -31.21 -11.59 4.77
C LYS A 266 -30.06 -12.13 3.90
N ASP A 267 -29.39 -11.22 3.19
CA ASP A 267 -28.26 -11.53 2.31
C ASP A 267 -26.94 -10.99 2.90
N GLY A 268 -26.94 -10.62 4.19
CA GLY A 268 -25.78 -10.11 4.90
C GLY A 268 -24.98 -11.22 5.58
N ILE A 269 -23.78 -10.87 6.04
CA ILE A 269 -22.92 -11.77 6.83
C ILE A 269 -23.61 -12.09 8.16
N PHE A 270 -24.17 -11.09 8.82
CA PHE A 270 -24.97 -11.25 10.02
C PHE A 270 -26.47 -11.12 9.74
N PRO A 271 -27.33 -11.87 10.42
CA PRO A 271 -28.78 -11.77 10.25
C PRO A 271 -29.33 -10.48 10.87
N ASP A 272 -28.70 -9.99 11.94
CA ASP A 272 -29.11 -8.81 12.69
C ASP A 272 -27.92 -8.12 13.38
N THR A 273 -28.17 -6.92 13.90
CA THR A 273 -27.18 -6.11 14.61
C THR A 273 -26.77 -6.73 15.95
N THR A 274 -27.63 -7.51 16.61
CA THR A 274 -27.30 -8.12 17.90
C THR A 274 -26.15 -9.10 17.75
N LEU A 275 -26.20 -9.97 16.74
CA LEU A 275 -25.13 -10.94 16.49
C LEU A 275 -23.84 -10.27 16.01
N GLN A 276 -23.96 -9.24 15.16
CA GLN A 276 -22.79 -8.45 14.73
C GLN A 276 -22.10 -7.77 15.92
N GLN A 277 -22.85 -7.20 16.86
CA GLN A 277 -22.27 -6.55 18.04
C GLN A 277 -21.60 -7.57 18.97
N ALA A 278 -22.20 -8.75 19.14
CA ALA A 278 -21.54 -9.84 19.87
C ALA A 278 -20.22 -10.26 19.20
N PHE A 279 -20.18 -10.31 17.87
CA PHE A 279 -18.95 -10.55 17.11
C PHE A 279 -17.91 -9.45 17.34
N ILE A 280 -18.29 -8.16 17.20
CA ILE A 280 -17.38 -7.02 17.43
C ILE A 280 -16.80 -7.05 18.85
N GLN A 281 -17.61 -7.36 19.85
CA GLN A 281 -17.15 -7.50 21.24
C GLN A 281 -16.17 -8.66 21.41
N MET A 282 -16.38 -9.77 20.72
CA MET A 282 -15.53 -10.95 20.78
C MET A 282 -14.16 -10.72 20.13
N VAL A 283 -14.12 -10.09 18.96
CA VAL A 283 -12.86 -9.91 18.21
C VAL A 283 -12.16 -8.59 18.50
N GLY A 284 -12.88 -7.58 19.00
CA GLY A 284 -12.39 -6.23 19.17
C GLY A 284 -12.33 -5.43 17.86
N GLU A 285 -12.30 -4.10 17.96
CA GLU A 285 -12.41 -3.20 16.80
C GLU A 285 -11.32 -3.43 15.74
N ASN A 286 -10.08 -3.70 16.17
CA ASN A 286 -8.96 -3.87 15.25
C ASN A 286 -9.13 -5.12 14.39
N TYR A 287 -9.45 -6.27 14.99
CA TYR A 287 -9.69 -7.50 14.23
C TYR A 287 -11.01 -7.44 13.47
N TYR A 288 -12.03 -6.75 13.97
CA TYR A 288 -13.26 -6.51 13.20
C TYR A 288 -12.94 -5.88 11.84
N GLN A 289 -12.04 -4.90 11.78
CA GLN A 289 -11.62 -4.29 10.51
C GLN A 289 -10.89 -5.28 9.59
N VAL A 290 -10.07 -6.19 10.14
CA VAL A 290 -9.42 -7.26 9.35
C VAL A 290 -10.45 -8.21 8.75
N PHE A 291 -11.42 -8.68 9.56
CA PHE A 291 -12.52 -9.51 9.08
C PHE A 291 -13.35 -8.79 8.02
N ALA A 292 -13.72 -7.53 8.26
CA ALA A 292 -14.49 -6.73 7.33
C ALA A 292 -13.77 -6.54 5.99
N PHE A 293 -12.46 -6.29 6.02
CA PHE A 293 -11.65 -6.17 4.82
C PHE A 293 -11.55 -7.49 4.06
N ASN A 294 -11.30 -8.61 4.76
CA ASN A 294 -11.16 -9.93 4.13
C ASN A 294 -12.48 -10.50 3.58
N MET A 295 -13.62 -9.86 3.82
CA MET A 295 -14.95 -10.30 3.40
C MET A 295 -15.48 -9.52 2.18
N GLU A 296 -14.62 -9.16 1.21
CA GLU A 296 -15.01 -8.50 -0.05
C GLU A 296 -15.98 -9.37 -0.85
N MET A 297 -15.56 -10.60 -1.14
CA MET A 297 -16.35 -11.63 -1.81
C MET A 297 -16.75 -12.64 -0.73
N THR A 298 -18.04 -12.99 -0.63
CA THR A 298 -18.52 -13.91 0.41
C THR A 298 -19.32 -15.08 -0.16
N GLU A 299 -19.21 -16.22 0.51
CA GLU A 299 -20.01 -17.41 0.27
C GLU A 299 -20.66 -17.86 1.58
N VAL A 300 -21.96 -18.14 1.53
CA VAL A 300 -22.73 -18.61 2.69
C VAL A 300 -23.06 -20.08 2.50
N SER A 301 -22.64 -20.90 3.46
CA SER A 301 -22.96 -22.32 3.52
C SER A 301 -23.67 -22.66 4.84
N LYS A 302 -24.50 -23.70 4.80
CA LYS A 302 -25.12 -24.28 6.00
C LYS A 302 -24.55 -25.67 6.19
N VAL A 303 -23.89 -25.86 7.33
CA VAL A 303 -23.28 -27.14 7.65
C VAL A 303 -24.28 -27.99 8.41
N ALA A 304 -24.63 -29.15 7.82
CA ALA A 304 -25.57 -30.11 8.39
C ALA A 304 -24.83 -31.42 8.70
N GLY A 305 -24.99 -31.94 9.92
CA GLY A 305 -24.39 -33.21 10.35
C GLY A 305 -23.06 -33.06 11.10
N GLU A 306 -22.39 -31.91 11.00
CA GLU A 306 -21.22 -31.60 11.82
C GLU A 306 -21.63 -31.09 13.21
N LYS A 307 -20.68 -31.15 14.16
CA LYS A 307 -20.86 -30.60 15.51
C LYS A 307 -20.07 -29.30 15.62
N PRO A 308 -20.71 -28.19 16.05
CA PRO A 308 -22.13 -28.04 16.36
C PRO A 308 -23.07 -28.05 15.15
N ALA A 309 -24.29 -28.56 15.34
CA ALA A 309 -25.31 -28.61 14.30
C ALA A 309 -26.00 -27.25 14.10
N ASN A 310 -26.54 -27.01 12.89
CA ASN A 310 -27.27 -25.80 12.49
C ASN A 310 -26.41 -24.53 12.55
N VAL A 311 -25.17 -24.64 12.09
CA VAL A 311 -24.24 -23.53 11.95
C VAL A 311 -24.39 -22.92 10.56
N THR A 312 -24.49 -21.60 10.51
CA THR A 312 -24.29 -20.81 9.28
C THR A 312 -22.81 -20.46 9.21
N VAL A 313 -22.16 -20.78 8.10
CA VAL A 313 -20.75 -20.46 7.86
C VAL A 313 -20.70 -19.49 6.70
N VAL A 314 -20.05 -18.36 6.92
CA VAL A 314 -19.74 -17.36 5.91
C VAL A 314 -18.23 -17.37 5.72
N THR A 315 -17.77 -17.72 4.54
CA THR A 315 -16.37 -17.54 4.14
C THR A 315 -16.27 -16.32 3.26
N GLY A 316 -15.12 -15.66 3.29
CA GLY A 316 -14.85 -14.56 2.37
C GLY A 316 -13.37 -14.38 2.08
N TYR A 317 -13.12 -13.71 0.96
CA TYR A 317 -11.78 -13.41 0.49
C TYR A 317 -11.74 -12.09 -0.29
N VAL A 318 -10.55 -11.51 -0.44
CA VAL A 318 -10.28 -10.38 -1.33
C VAL A 318 -9.88 -10.88 -2.72
N ALA A 319 -10.52 -10.36 -3.77
CA ALA A 319 -10.28 -10.83 -5.13
C ALA A 319 -8.81 -10.60 -5.56
N GLY A 320 -8.12 -11.64 -5.99
CA GLY A 320 -6.69 -11.58 -6.33
C GLY A 320 -5.74 -11.80 -5.15
N LEU A 321 -6.26 -11.97 -3.93
CA LEU A 321 -5.50 -12.31 -2.72
C LEU A 321 -6.02 -13.57 -1.98
N PRO A 322 -6.48 -14.64 -2.67
CA PRO A 322 -6.74 -15.90 -1.98
C PRO A 322 -5.42 -16.42 -1.38
N GLY A 323 -5.47 -16.97 -0.17
CA GLY A 323 -4.28 -17.41 0.56
C GLY A 323 -3.65 -16.38 1.48
N THR A 324 -4.00 -15.08 1.37
CA THR A 324 -3.46 -14.04 2.27
C THR A 324 -4.53 -13.17 2.91
N ASN A 325 -5.67 -12.99 2.25
CA ASN A 325 -6.76 -12.15 2.70
C ASN A 325 -8.06 -12.92 2.67
N GLU A 326 -8.20 -13.83 3.63
CA GLU A 326 -9.37 -14.68 3.78
C GLU A 326 -9.86 -14.71 5.23
N ALA A 327 -11.16 -14.90 5.38
CA ALA A 327 -11.79 -15.03 6.67
C ALA A 327 -12.98 -16.00 6.63
N LEU A 328 -13.32 -16.51 7.81
CA LEU A 328 -14.49 -17.32 8.09
C LEU A 328 -15.18 -16.74 9.32
N ILE A 329 -16.49 -16.54 9.23
CA ILE A 329 -17.37 -16.22 10.36
C ILE A 329 -18.49 -17.24 10.36
N ALA A 330 -18.64 -17.94 11.47
CA ALA A 330 -19.66 -18.96 11.66
C ALA A 330 -20.45 -18.68 12.93
N TYR A 331 -21.75 -18.97 12.89
CA TYR A 331 -22.62 -18.80 14.05
C TYR A 331 -23.80 -19.76 14.05
N ASP A 332 -24.35 -20.00 15.24
CA ASP A 332 -25.55 -20.81 15.40
C ASP A 332 -26.75 -20.01 15.94
N THR A 333 -27.90 -20.67 16.00
CA THR A 333 -29.15 -20.08 16.54
C THR A 333 -29.11 -19.72 18.03
N LYS A 334 -28.08 -20.14 18.76
CA LYS A 334 -27.89 -19.82 20.18
C LYS A 334 -26.97 -18.61 20.39
N GLY A 335 -26.47 -18.01 19.31
CA GLY A 335 -25.53 -16.88 19.36
C GLY A 335 -24.10 -17.30 19.67
N ARG A 336 -23.76 -18.59 19.52
CA ARG A 336 -22.36 -19.01 19.54
C ARG A 336 -21.72 -18.63 18.21
N ILE A 337 -20.48 -18.17 18.28
CA ILE A 337 -19.72 -17.63 17.17
C ILE A 337 -18.35 -18.30 17.14
N TRP A 338 -17.91 -18.66 15.94
CA TRP A 338 -16.55 -19.09 15.63
C TRP A 338 -16.05 -18.26 14.47
N ALA A 339 -14.84 -17.73 14.57
CA ALA A 339 -14.30 -16.90 13.52
C ALA A 339 -12.81 -17.18 13.36
N ALA A 340 -12.35 -17.20 12.11
CA ALA A 340 -10.95 -17.36 11.79
C ALA A 340 -10.58 -16.40 10.66
N THR A 341 -9.42 -15.76 10.73
CA THR A 341 -8.93 -14.90 9.64
C THR A 341 -7.43 -15.06 9.45
N LEU A 342 -7.00 -14.93 8.20
CA LEU A 342 -5.60 -14.69 7.90
C LEU A 342 -5.21 -13.28 8.36
N SER A 343 -4.07 -13.18 9.02
CA SER A 343 -3.50 -11.94 9.54
C SER A 343 -1.98 -12.04 9.54
N ASN A 344 -1.29 -10.92 9.69
CA ASN A 344 0.14 -10.95 9.97
C ASN A 344 0.41 -11.42 11.39
N GLY A 345 1.50 -12.17 11.54
CA GLY A 345 2.08 -12.58 12.81
C GLY A 345 2.94 -11.48 13.41
N LYS A 346 4.08 -11.85 13.99
CA LYS A 346 4.99 -10.88 14.64
C LYS A 346 5.74 -10.03 13.62
N THR A 347 5.85 -10.49 12.38
CA THR A 347 6.43 -9.75 11.27
C THR A 347 5.45 -9.65 10.12
N ILE A 348 5.64 -8.65 9.25
CA ILE A 348 4.82 -8.46 8.05
C ILE A 348 4.94 -9.59 7.02
N THR A 349 5.95 -10.45 7.17
CA THR A 349 6.21 -11.59 6.28
C THR A 349 5.70 -12.91 6.85
N GLU A 350 5.22 -12.92 8.09
CA GLU A 350 4.67 -14.09 8.75
C GLU A 350 3.15 -14.01 8.67
N THR A 351 2.49 -15.00 8.07
CA THR A 351 1.03 -15.12 8.06
C THR A 351 0.60 -16.11 9.14
N VAL A 352 -0.39 -15.73 9.93
CA VAL A 352 -0.98 -16.54 11.00
C VAL A 352 -2.49 -16.67 10.80
N ILE A 353 -3.08 -17.68 11.42
CA ILE A 353 -4.53 -17.82 11.54
C ILE A 353 -4.93 -17.33 12.93
N MET A 354 -5.66 -16.22 12.97
CA MET A 354 -6.26 -15.73 14.21
C MET A 354 -7.62 -16.38 14.37
N TYR A 355 -7.81 -17.13 15.46
CA TYR A 355 -9.07 -17.81 15.75
C TYR A 355 -9.73 -17.28 17.01
N PHE A 356 -11.04 -17.03 16.91
CA PHE A 356 -11.87 -16.45 17.96
C PHE A 356 -13.14 -17.28 18.14
N THR A 357 -13.59 -17.45 19.38
CA THR A 357 -14.90 -18.01 19.67
C THR A 357 -15.41 -17.55 21.03
N ASN A 358 -16.73 -17.44 21.16
CA ASN A 358 -17.42 -17.30 22.44
C ASN A 358 -17.99 -18.64 22.95
N ASP A 359 -17.72 -19.76 22.26
CA ASP A 359 -18.02 -21.10 22.72
C ASP A 359 -16.81 -21.67 23.46
N HIS A 360 -16.83 -21.62 24.79
CA HIS A 360 -15.73 -22.10 25.64
C HIS A 360 -15.34 -23.56 25.37
N SER A 361 -16.25 -24.40 24.85
CA SER A 361 -15.89 -25.78 24.50
C SER A 361 -15.01 -25.87 23.26
N HIS A 362 -14.73 -24.76 22.56
CA HIS A 362 -13.91 -24.69 21.36
C HIS A 362 -12.82 -23.61 21.49
N ALA A 363 -12.48 -23.19 22.72
CA ALA A 363 -11.49 -22.14 22.97
C ALA A 363 -10.06 -22.58 22.57
N GLU A 364 -9.72 -23.86 22.79
CA GLU A 364 -8.39 -24.42 22.52
C GLU A 364 -8.35 -25.36 21.30
N HIS A 365 -9.49 -25.55 20.63
CA HIS A 365 -9.57 -26.38 19.42
C HIS A 365 -10.68 -25.87 18.49
N MET A 366 -10.44 -25.96 17.19
CA MET A 366 -11.40 -25.55 16.19
C MET A 366 -12.46 -26.63 15.94
N PRO A 367 -13.71 -26.26 15.59
CA PRO A 367 -14.69 -27.21 15.07
C PRO A 367 -14.34 -27.62 13.63
N GLU A 368 -14.92 -28.73 13.17
CA GLU A 368 -14.59 -29.39 11.89
C GLU A 368 -14.69 -28.46 10.67
N PHE A 369 -15.74 -27.63 10.58
CA PHE A 369 -15.88 -26.66 9.50
C PHE A 369 -14.78 -25.59 9.45
N VAL A 370 -14.21 -25.19 10.60
CA VAL A 370 -13.06 -24.25 10.61
C VAL A 370 -11.78 -24.99 10.23
N GLU A 371 -11.59 -26.23 10.68
CA GLU A 371 -10.46 -27.06 10.22
C GLU A 371 -10.51 -27.31 8.72
N SER A 372 -11.70 -27.58 8.16
CA SER A 372 -11.89 -27.76 6.72
C SER A 372 -11.53 -26.49 5.93
N TRP A 373 -11.84 -25.31 6.45
CA TRP A 373 -11.40 -24.04 5.85
C TRP A 373 -9.88 -23.87 5.99
N ARG A 374 -9.32 -24.24 7.15
CA ARG A 374 -7.88 -24.18 7.44
C ARG A 374 -7.02 -25.09 6.57
N GLU A 375 -7.57 -26.15 5.96
CA GLU A 375 -6.81 -27.03 5.06
C GLU A 375 -6.10 -26.27 3.91
N GLY A 376 -6.66 -25.14 3.46
CA GLY A 376 -6.00 -24.24 2.50
C GLY A 376 -4.73 -23.56 3.02
N PHE A 377 -4.55 -23.52 4.34
CA PHE A 377 -3.55 -22.74 5.07
C PHE A 377 -2.85 -23.57 6.16
N LYS A 378 -2.79 -24.89 6.00
CA LYS A 378 -2.31 -25.83 7.03
C LYS A 378 -0.90 -25.53 7.59
N ASP A 379 -0.08 -24.83 6.80
CA ASP A 379 1.29 -24.46 7.16
C ASP A 379 1.37 -23.19 8.01
N TYR A 380 0.26 -22.45 8.17
CA TYR A 380 0.21 -21.24 8.99
C TYR A 380 -0.04 -21.60 10.46
N PRO A 381 0.73 -20.99 11.40
CA PRO A 381 0.48 -21.18 12.80
C PRO A 381 -0.86 -20.59 13.20
N VAL A 382 -1.52 -21.26 14.14
CA VAL A 382 -2.79 -20.83 14.72
C VAL A 382 -2.55 -20.10 16.02
N ILE A 383 -3.18 -18.93 16.17
CA ILE A 383 -3.26 -18.18 17.42
C ILE A 383 -4.70 -18.22 17.92
N TYR A 384 -4.91 -18.88 19.05
CA TYR A 384 -6.20 -18.94 19.74
C TYR A 384 -6.37 -17.68 20.59
N ALA A 385 -7.27 -16.79 20.20
CA ALA A 385 -7.49 -15.48 20.81
C ALA A 385 -8.78 -15.42 21.66
N SER A 386 -9.26 -16.58 22.14
CA SER A 386 -10.51 -16.68 22.90
C SER A 386 -10.45 -15.95 24.26
N HIS A 387 -11.55 -15.28 24.61
CA HIS A 387 -11.84 -14.70 25.93
C HIS A 387 -13.01 -15.39 26.61
#